data_AF-A0A8C7Y600-F1
#
_entry.id   AF-A0A8C7Y600-F1
#
_cell.length_a   1.000
_cell.length_b   1.000
_cell.length_c   1.000
_cell.angle_alpha   90.00
_cell.angle_beta   90.00
_cell.angle_gamma   90.00
#
_symmetry.space_group_name_H-M   'P 1'
#
loop_
_entity.id
_entity.type
_entity.pdbx_description
1 polymer ?
#
loop_
_entity_poly.entity_id
_entity_poly.type
_entity_poly.pdbx_seq_one_letter_code
_entity_poly.pdbx_strand_id
1 'polypeptide(L)' 'MGNFRSVSTSTRIVNGKRTTTKKIKENGQERIEIEEDGMLKKVLINGKTVLFQLQVLVLF' A
#
# COMPACT_ATOMS: atom_id res chain seq x y z
N MET A 1 -25.10 -8.90 -1.41
CA MET A 1 -23.80 -8.96 -2.11
C MET A 1 -22.75 -8.29 -1.24
N GLY A 2 -21.94 -9.04 -0.51
CA GLY A 2 -20.88 -8.47 0.32
C GLY A 2 -19.74 -7.97 -0.55
N ASN A 3 -19.28 -6.73 -0.33
CA ASN A 3 -18.03 -6.27 -0.90
C ASN A 3 -16.90 -7.16 -0.35
N PHE A 4 -16.32 -7.98 -1.23
CA PHE A 4 -15.22 -8.86 -0.86
C PHE A 4 -13.95 -8.02 -0.76
N ARG A 5 -13.52 -7.78 0.48
CA ARG A 5 -12.25 -7.12 0.80
C ARG A 5 -11.22 -8.18 1.19
N SER A 6 -10.18 -8.35 0.39
CA SER A 6 -9.01 -9.14 0.74
C SER A 6 -7.90 -8.24 1.23
N VAL A 7 -7.30 -8.55 2.38
CA VAL A 7 -6.11 -7.85 2.87
C VAL A 7 -5.02 -8.88 3.15
N SER A 8 -3.83 -8.63 2.61
CA SER A 8 -2.65 -9.44 2.83
C SER A 8 -1.53 -8.53 3.31
N THR A 9 -0.95 -8.85 4.46
CA THR A 9 0.17 -8.09 5.02
C THR A 9 1.40 -8.99 5.05
N SER A 10 2.54 -8.48 4.57
CA SER A 10 3.82 -9.16 4.67
C SER A 10 4.83 -8.19 5.26
N THR A 11 5.53 -8.63 6.29
CA THR A 11 6.62 -7.87 6.90
C THR A 11 7.92 -8.60 6.64
N ARG A 12 8.93 -7.88 6.17
CA ARG A 12 10.28 -8.39 5.94
C ARG A 12 11.29 -7.41 6.50
N ILE A 13 12.43 -7.94 6.95
CA ILE A 13 13.56 -7.13 7.37
C ILE A 13 14.55 -7.10 6.21
N VAL A 14 14.83 -5.91 5.69
CA VAL A 14 15.75 -5.68 4.56
C VAL A 14 16.79 -4.67 5.03
N ASN A 15 18.08 -5.01 4.97
CA ASN A 15 19.18 -4.14 5.42
C ASN A 15 19.01 -3.59 6.85
N GLY A 16 18.48 -4.41 7.77
CA GLY A 16 18.21 -4.00 9.16
C GLY A 16 16.97 -3.10 9.34
N LYS A 17 16.28 -2.75 8.26
CA LYS A 17 15.04 -1.95 8.26
C LYS A 17 13.82 -2.84 8.14
N ARG A 18 12.74 -2.48 8.83
CA ARG A 18 11.47 -3.23 8.76
C ARG A 18 10.63 -2.69 7.60
N THR A 19 10.49 -3.50 6.56
CA THR A 19 9.63 -3.21 5.42
C THR A 19 8.32 -3.97 5.55
N THR A 20 7.20 -3.27 5.63
CA THR A 20 5.85 -3.84 5.65
C THR A 20 5.17 -3.55 4.31
N THR A 21 4.65 -4.57 3.66
CA THR A 21 3.81 -4.44 2.46
C THR A 21 2.40 -4.88 2.79
N LYS A 22 1.42 -3.99 2.62
CA LYS A 22 -0.02 -4.31 2.73
C LYS A 22 -0.63 -4.29 1.34
N LYS A 23 -1.15 -5.42 0.88
CA LYS A 23 -1.98 -5.52 -0.32
C LYS A 23 -3.44 -5.58 0.10
N ILE A 24 -4.25 -4.67 -0.43
CA ILE A 24 -5.68 -4.54 -0.17
C ILE A 24 -6.37 -4.65 -1.52
N LYS A 25 -7.27 -5.62 -1.67
CA LYS A 25 -8.11 -5.78 -2.86
C LYS A 25 -9.56 -5.60 -2.45
N GLU A 26 -10.22 -4.58 -2.98
CA GLU A 26 -11.60 -4.23 -2.67
C GLU A 26 -12.29 -3.70 -3.93
N ASN A 27 -13.53 -4.14 -4.18
CA ASN A 27 -14.36 -3.67 -5.29
C ASN A 27 -13.66 -3.70 -6.67
N GLY A 28 -12.81 -4.70 -6.92
CA GLY A 28 -12.04 -4.83 -8.15
C GLY A 28 -10.80 -3.94 -8.25
N GLN A 29 -10.55 -3.08 -7.25
CA GLN A 29 -9.35 -2.27 -7.15
C GLN A 29 -8.30 -2.94 -6.26
N GLU A 30 -7.04 -2.85 -6.66
CA GLU A 30 -5.90 -3.31 -5.87
C GLU A 30 -5.08 -2.12 -5.38
N ARG A 31 -4.87 -2.04 -4.07
CA ARG A 31 -3.99 -1.06 -3.41
C ARG A 31 -2.85 -1.78 -2.72
N ILE A 32 -1.62 -1.36 -2.96
CA ILE A 32 -0.43 -1.88 -2.29
C ILE A 32 0.24 -0.73 -1.56
N GLU A 33 0.43 -0.87 -0.26
CA GLU A 33 1.11 0.09 0.59
C GLU A 33 2.44 -0.51 1.02
N ILE A 34 3.52 0.27 0.90
CA ILE A 34 4.86 -0.14 1.33
C ILE A 34 5.34 0.85 2.38
N GLU A 35 5.48 0.35 3.59
CA GLU A 35 5.97 1.06 4.75
C GLU A 35 7.41 0.62 5.04
N GLU A 36 8.31 1.56 5.27
CA GLU A 36 9.67 1.30 5.74
C GLU A 36 9.87 1.98 7.10
N ASP A 37 10.27 1.20 8.11
CA ASP A 37 10.49 1.64 9.49
C ASP A 37 9.29 2.39 10.11
N GLY A 38 8.07 2.05 9.68
CA GLY A 38 6.83 2.70 10.12
C GLY A 38 6.45 3.96 9.36
N MET A 39 7.23 4.34 8.32
CA MET A 39 6.87 5.43 7.41
C MET A 39 6.33 4.87 6.10
N LEU A 40 5.13 5.30 5.69
CA LEU A 40 4.57 4.95 4.38
C LEU A 40 5.36 5.64 3.26
N LYS A 41 6.01 4.85 2.41
CA LYS A 41 6.89 5.34 1.33
C LYS A 41 6.22 5.33 -0.02
N LYS A 42 5.45 4.28 -0.28
CA LYS A 42 4.88 4.04 -1.61
C LYS A 42 3.48 3.50 -1.50
N VAL A 43 2.60 4.01 -2.34
CA VAL A 43 1.27 3.43 -2.57
C VAL A 43 1.17 3.10 -4.06
N LEU A 44 0.66 1.92 -4.38
CA LEU A 44 0.34 1.54 -5.75
C LEU A 44 -1.16 1.26 -5.82
N ILE A 45 -1.85 1.85 -6.80
CA ILE A 45 -3.28 1.63 -7.03
C ILE A 45 -3.44 1.08 -8.45
N ASN A 46 -4.02 -0.12 -8.58
CA ASN A 46 -4.20 -0.84 -9.85
C ASN A 46 -2.90 -0.93 -10.68
N GLY A 47 -1.77 -1.17 -10.01
CA GLY A 47 -0.45 -1.25 -10.65
C GLY A 47 0.21 0.11 -10.98
N LYS A 48 -0.48 1.24 -10.80
CA LYS A 48 0.09 2.58 -10.97
C LYS A 48 0.72 3.04 -9.67
N THR A 49 2.00 3.41 -9.71
CA THR A 49 2.69 3.98 -8.56
C THR A 49 2.17 5.39 -8.30
N VAL A 50 1.65 5.64 -7.11
CA VAL A 50 1.36 6.97 -6.58
C VAL A 50 2.45 7.26 -5.55
N LEU A 51 3.32 8.22 -5.86
CA LEU A 51 4.28 8.70 -4.86
C LEU A 51 3.49 9.34 -3.72
N PHE A 52 3.88 9.05 -2.48
CA PHE A 52 3.18 9.51 -1.28
C PHE A 52 2.96 11.04 -1.25
N GLN A 53 3.89 11.79 -1.85
CA GLN A 53 3.79 13.25 -2.05
C GLN A 53 2.64 13.66 -3.00
N LEU A 54 2.38 12.86 -4.04
CA LEU A 54 1.34 13.12 -5.03
C LEU A 54 -0.05 12.71 -4.50
N GLN A 55 -0.12 11.70 -3.61
CA GLN A 55 -1.38 11.29 -3.00
C GLN A 55 -1.97 12.38 -2.09
N VAL A 56 -1.12 13.18 -1.44
CA VAL A 56 -1.55 14.36 -0.67
C VAL A 56 -2.16 15.42 -1.60
N LEU A 57 -1.63 15.59 -2.81
CA LEU A 57 -2.12 16.61 -3.76
C LEU A 57 -3.46 16.23 -4.43
N VAL A 58 -3.80 14.95 -4.53
CA VAL A 58 -5.06 14.48 -5.17
C VAL A 58 -6.20 14.33 -4.15
N LEU A 59 -5.93 14.55 -2.86
CA LEU A 59 -6.92 14.52 -1.77
C LEU A 59 -7.38 15.92 -1.30
N PHE A 60 -7.01 17.01 -2.00
CA PHE A 60 -7.56 18.36 -1.80
C PHE A 60 -8.20 18.88 -3.09
#